data_AF-A0A7Y8KYG5-F1
#
_entry.id   AF-A0A7Y8KYG5-F1
#
_cell.length_a   1.000
_cell.length_b   1.000
_cell.length_c   1.000
_cell.angle_alpha   90.00
_cell.angle_beta   90.00
_cell.angle_gamma   90.00
#
_symmetry.space_group_name_H-M   'P 1'
#
loop_
_entity.id
_entity.type
_entity.pdbx_description
1 polymer ?
#
loop_
_entity_poly.entity_id
_entity_poly.type
_entity_poly.pdbx_seq_one_letter_code
_entity_poly.pdbx_strand_id
1 'polypeptide(L)'
;MKHQVIEIGFAPSEEDCAQVGAEDYRERSRKEMKAFRSQILRHYPIPHELQEQGKAGIQTSSVSHDFGSYRELVLSFDGTCEEAWKWAMLVEEDPECAMLTWDHEAQRELGLCALVEEV
;
A
#
# COMPACT_ATOMS: atom_id res chain seq x y z
N MET A 1 -4.87 20.77 10.66
CA MET A 1 -5.68 20.49 9.44
C MET A 1 -6.29 19.11 9.60
N LYS A 2 -7.50 18.86 9.10
CA LYS A 2 -8.11 17.52 9.14
C LYS A 2 -7.75 16.81 7.84
N HIS A 3 -6.94 15.77 7.93
CA HIS A 3 -6.71 14.86 6.82
C HIS A 3 -7.93 13.96 6.64
N GLN A 4 -8.30 13.74 5.38
CA GLN A 4 -9.22 12.70 4.98
C GLN A 4 -8.43 11.43 4.67
N VAL A 5 -9.11 10.29 4.73
CA VAL A 5 -8.50 8.98 4.47
C VAL A 5 -9.29 8.19 3.44
N ILE A 6 -8.58 7.48 2.57
CA ILE A 6 -9.13 6.44 1.67
C ILE A 6 -8.43 5.13 2.01
N GLU A 7 -9.21 4.07 2.19
CA GLU A 7 -8.72 2.72 2.44
C GLU A 7 -8.30 2.07 1.12
N ILE A 8 -7.10 1.50 1.07
CA ILE A 8 -6.56 0.81 -0.12
C ILE A 8 -6.46 -0.69 0.11
N GLY A 9 -6.20 -1.12 1.34
CA GLY A 9 -5.94 -2.51 1.68
C GLY A 9 -4.46 -2.77 1.97
N PHE A 10 -4.04 -4.03 1.98
CA PHE A 10 -2.75 -4.46 2.54
C PHE A 10 -1.86 -5.24 1.56
N ALA A 11 -2.41 -5.61 0.41
CA ALA A 11 -1.78 -6.27 -0.71
C ALA A 11 -2.60 -5.99 -1.99
N PRO A 12 -2.06 -6.27 -3.19
CA PRO A 12 -2.82 -6.23 -4.44
C PRO A 12 -4.06 -7.14 -4.38
N SER A 13 -5.11 -6.74 -5.09
CA SER A 13 -6.45 -7.34 -4.92
C SER A 13 -6.60 -8.77 -5.46
N GLU A 14 -5.72 -9.21 -6.39
CA GLU A 14 -5.75 -10.55 -6.98
C GLU A 14 -4.66 -11.50 -6.39
N GLU A 15 -3.97 -11.09 -5.33
CA GLU A 15 -2.85 -11.84 -4.75
C GLU A 15 -3.22 -12.55 -3.44
N ASP A 16 -2.58 -13.69 -3.17
CA ASP A 16 -2.66 -14.30 -1.84
C ASP A 16 -1.93 -13.43 -0.82
N CYS A 17 -2.57 -13.18 0.31
CA CYS A 17 -2.13 -12.19 1.28
C CYS A 17 -2.26 -12.69 2.72
N ALA A 18 -1.52 -12.08 3.63
CA ALA A 18 -1.46 -12.48 5.03
C ALA A 18 -2.86 -12.48 5.68
N GLN A 19 -3.27 -13.65 6.19
CA GLN A 19 -4.55 -13.84 6.85
C GLN A 19 -4.43 -13.69 8.36
N VAL A 20 -5.34 -12.94 8.99
CA VAL A 20 -5.34 -12.81 10.45
C VAL A 20 -5.65 -14.18 11.07
N GLY A 21 -4.87 -14.55 12.09
CA GLY A 21 -4.95 -15.87 12.73
C GLY A 21 -3.93 -16.87 12.19
N ALA A 22 -3.27 -16.59 11.06
CA ALA A 22 -2.11 -17.35 10.62
C ALA A 22 -0.91 -17.13 11.57
N GLU A 23 -0.10 -18.17 11.77
CA GLU A 23 1.06 -18.15 12.67
C GLU A 23 2.09 -17.08 12.26
N ASP A 24 2.28 -16.90 10.96
CA ASP A 24 3.21 -15.96 10.34
C ASP A 24 2.59 -14.59 10.04
N TYR A 25 1.31 -14.36 10.38
CA TYR A 25 0.55 -13.15 9.99
C TYR A 25 1.32 -11.85 10.25
N ARG A 26 1.90 -11.71 11.45
CA ARG A 26 2.58 -10.48 11.86
C ARG A 26 3.81 -10.19 11.00
N GLU A 27 4.55 -11.22 10.60
CA GLU A 27 5.73 -11.06 9.78
C GLU A 27 5.33 -10.84 8.32
N ARG A 28 4.47 -11.71 7.79
CA ARG A 28 4.01 -11.67 6.39
C ARG A 28 3.31 -10.35 6.07
N SER A 29 2.33 -9.94 6.88
CA SER A 29 1.59 -8.67 6.67
C SER A 29 2.50 -7.43 6.67
N ARG A 30 3.59 -7.42 7.46
CA ARG A 30 4.54 -6.31 7.48
C ARG A 30 5.38 -6.25 6.20
N LYS A 31 5.80 -7.41 5.68
CA LYS A 31 6.54 -7.48 4.42
C LYS A 31 5.65 -7.06 3.26
N GLU A 32 4.45 -7.62 3.17
CA GLU A 32 3.46 -7.29 2.13
C GLU A 32 3.09 -5.82 2.15
N MET A 33 2.74 -5.24 3.31
CA MET A 33 2.42 -3.80 3.39
C MET A 33 3.60 -2.91 2.96
N LYS A 34 4.83 -3.29 3.29
CA LYS A 34 6.02 -2.52 2.89
C LYS A 34 6.22 -2.59 1.38
N ALA A 35 6.12 -3.79 0.80
CA ALA A 35 6.23 -4.00 -0.64
C ALA A 35 5.11 -3.26 -1.38
N PHE A 36 3.87 -3.37 -0.91
CA PHE A 36 2.71 -2.75 -1.54
C PHE A 36 2.76 -1.23 -1.47
N ARG A 37 3.15 -0.66 -0.33
CA ARG A 37 3.41 0.79 -0.22
C ARG A 37 4.45 1.25 -1.23
N SER A 38 5.53 0.49 -1.38
CA SER A 38 6.62 0.84 -2.30
C SER A 38 6.17 0.74 -3.75
N GLN A 39 5.38 -0.28 -4.09
CA GLN A 39 4.74 -0.45 -5.40
C GLN A 39 3.82 0.71 -5.75
N ILE A 40 2.90 1.07 -4.84
CA ILE A 40 2.01 2.23 -5.04
C ILE A 40 2.82 3.50 -5.31
N LEU A 41 3.91 3.73 -4.57
CA LEU A 41 4.75 4.92 -4.75
C LEU A 41 5.60 4.90 -6.03
N ARG A 42 5.88 3.72 -6.60
CA ARG A 42 6.56 3.60 -7.90
C ARG A 42 5.65 4.01 -9.05
N HIS A 43 4.38 3.60 -9.00
CA HIS A 43 3.38 3.90 -10.03
C HIS A 43 2.74 5.28 -9.85
N TYR A 44 2.45 5.66 -8.61
CA TYR A 44 1.74 6.88 -8.25
C TYR A 44 2.53 7.71 -7.23
N PRO A 45 3.70 8.26 -7.63
CA PRO A 45 4.55 9.01 -6.72
C PRO A 45 3.80 10.20 -6.14
N ILE A 46 3.97 10.43 -4.83
CA ILE A 46 3.44 11.63 -4.19
C ILE A 46 4.24 12.83 -4.72
N PRO A 47 3.59 13.90 -5.21
CA PRO A 47 4.29 15.13 -5.54
C PRO A 47 5.11 15.64 -4.36
N HIS A 48 6.36 15.98 -4.60
CA HIS A 48 7.35 16.31 -3.56
C HIS A 48 6.84 17.39 -2.59
N GLU A 49 6.23 18.45 -3.12
CA GLU A 49 5.71 19.57 -2.35
C GLU A 49 4.56 19.15 -1.43
N LEU A 50 3.71 18.23 -1.87
CA LEU A 50 2.60 17.71 -1.06
C LEU A 50 3.12 16.83 0.07
N GLN A 51 4.16 16.04 -0.18
CA GLN A 51 4.80 15.20 0.82
C GLN A 51 5.53 16.06 1.87
N GLU A 52 6.34 17.04 1.45
CA GLU A 52 7.07 17.92 2.36
C GLU A 52 6.14 18.74 3.25
N GLN A 53 5.00 19.19 2.71
CA GLN A 53 3.99 19.94 3.46
C GLN A 53 3.09 19.04 4.31
N GLY A 54 3.25 17.72 4.24
CA GLY A 54 2.39 16.75 4.92
C GLY A 54 0.93 16.80 4.46
N LYS A 55 0.68 17.20 3.21
CA LYS A 55 -0.66 17.29 2.60
C LYS A 55 -1.10 16.00 1.93
N ALA A 56 -0.18 15.10 1.59
CA ALA A 56 -0.47 13.81 0.99
C ALA A 56 0.51 12.75 1.52
N GLY A 57 0.07 11.51 1.65
CA GLY A 57 0.91 10.43 2.14
C GLY A 57 0.17 9.09 2.18
N ILE A 58 0.94 8.03 2.37
CA ILE A 58 0.43 6.69 2.66
C ILE A 58 0.73 6.37 4.12
N GLN A 59 -0.28 5.94 4.87
CA GLN A 59 -0.19 5.58 6.28
C GLN A 59 -0.63 4.14 6.50
N THR A 60 -0.27 3.58 7.65
CA THR A 60 -0.78 2.28 8.09
C THR A 60 -1.90 2.53 9.08
N SER A 61 -3.10 2.03 8.76
CA SER A 61 -4.20 1.90 9.71
C SER A 61 -4.12 0.52 10.38
N SER A 62 -4.55 0.43 11.64
CA SER A 62 -4.59 -0.82 12.40
C SER A 62 -5.89 -0.92 13.16
N VAL A 63 -6.72 -1.88 12.78
CA VAL A 63 -8.04 -2.11 13.35
C VAL A 63 -7.98 -3.35 14.23
N SER A 64 -8.27 -3.15 15.52
CA SER A 64 -8.29 -4.25 16.50
C SER A 64 -9.60 -5.01 16.41
N HIS A 65 -9.51 -6.34 16.37
CA HIS A 65 -10.63 -7.27 16.40
C HIS A 65 -10.29 -8.46 17.32
N ASP A 66 -11.27 -9.33 17.58
CA ASP A 66 -11.14 -10.41 18.57
C ASP A 66 -10.04 -11.44 18.26
N PHE A 67 -9.61 -11.53 16.99
CA PHE A 67 -8.59 -12.46 16.49
C PHE A 67 -7.22 -11.82 16.23
N GLY A 68 -7.07 -10.52 16.51
CA GLY A 68 -5.81 -9.79 16.32
C GLY A 68 -6.01 -8.35 15.86
N SER A 69 -4.95 -7.72 15.38
CA SER A 69 -5.05 -6.40 14.73
C SER A 69 -4.85 -6.58 13.23
N TYR A 70 -5.90 -6.31 12.47
CA TYR A 70 -5.83 -6.19 11.03
C TYR A 70 -5.12 -4.88 10.68
N ARG A 71 -4.31 -4.89 9.62
CA ARG A 71 -3.53 -3.74 9.18
C ARG A 71 -3.79 -3.49 7.72
N GLU A 72 -3.83 -2.23 7.34
CA GLU A 72 -4.06 -1.80 5.96
C GLU A 72 -3.30 -0.51 5.68
N LEU A 73 -3.11 -0.23 4.41
CA LEU A 73 -2.66 1.05 3.92
C LEU A 73 -3.86 1.95 3.67
N VAL A 74 -3.69 3.21 4.08
CA VAL A 74 -4.64 4.29 3.79
C VAL A 74 -3.90 5.44 3.13
N LEU A 75 -4.54 6.09 2.17
CA LEU A 75 -4.10 7.38 1.66
C LEU A 75 -4.56 8.44 2.63
N SER A 76 -3.64 9.26 3.15
CA SER A 76 -3.96 10.44 3.95
C SER A 76 -3.76 11.68 3.11
N PHE A 77 -4.77 12.54 2.98
CA PHE A 77 -4.64 13.76 2.19
C PHE A 77 -5.42 14.93 2.79
N ASP A 78 -4.94 16.15 2.53
CA ASP A 78 -5.63 17.39 2.86
C ASP A 78 -6.69 17.68 1.80
N GLY A 79 -7.96 17.42 2.12
CA GLY A 79 -9.06 17.66 1.19
C GLY A 79 -9.39 19.12 0.91
N THR A 80 -8.66 20.08 1.50
CA THR A 80 -8.71 21.49 1.08
C THR A 80 -7.67 21.84 0.02
N CYS A 81 -6.74 20.93 -0.27
CA CYS A 81 -5.73 21.05 -1.32
C CYS A 81 -6.17 20.22 -2.53
N GLU A 82 -6.47 20.90 -3.64
CA GLU A 82 -6.96 20.25 -4.87
C GLU A 82 -5.96 19.22 -5.41
N GLU A 83 -4.67 19.51 -5.36
CA GLU A 83 -3.61 18.62 -5.82
C GLU A 83 -3.47 17.37 -4.95
N ALA A 84 -3.65 17.51 -3.63
CA ALA A 84 -3.63 16.38 -2.70
C ALA A 84 -4.84 15.46 -2.92
N TRP A 85 -6.02 16.05 -3.15
CA TRP A 85 -7.21 15.30 -3.53
C TRP A 85 -7.02 14.58 -4.88
N LYS A 86 -6.51 15.27 -5.91
CA LYS A 86 -6.24 14.67 -7.23
C LYS A 86 -5.27 13.50 -7.15
N TRP A 87 -4.19 13.61 -6.37
CA TRP A 87 -3.27 12.50 -6.16
C TRP A 87 -3.97 11.31 -5.48
N ALA A 88 -4.78 11.57 -4.44
CA ALA A 88 -5.50 10.51 -3.75
C ALA A 88 -6.50 9.78 -4.66
N MET A 89 -7.23 10.51 -5.50
CA MET A 89 -8.14 9.93 -6.50
C MET A 89 -7.40 9.15 -7.58
N LEU A 90 -6.25 9.64 -8.06
CA LEU A 90 -5.44 8.92 -9.05
C LEU A 90 -5.00 7.56 -8.51
N VAL A 91 -4.56 7.50 -7.25
CA VAL A 91 -4.18 6.24 -6.61
C VAL A 91 -5.40 5.34 -6.41
N GLU A 92 -6.53 5.86 -5.92
CA GLU A 92 -7.76 5.09 -5.71
C GLU A 92 -8.35 4.51 -7.01
N GLU A 93 -8.30 5.28 -8.11
CA GLU A 93 -8.79 4.85 -9.42
C GLU A 93 -7.91 3.75 -10.05
N ASP A 94 -6.62 3.69 -9.69
CA ASP A 94 -5.65 2.71 -10.19
C ASP A 94 -5.69 2.54 -11.72
N PRO A 95 -5.58 3.61 -12.54
CA PRO A 95 -5.77 3.50 -13.99
C PRO A 95 -4.70 2.67 -14.71
N GLU A 96 -3.58 2.35 -14.04
CA GLU A 96 -2.54 1.46 -14.59
C GLU A 96 -2.76 0.00 -14.17
N CYS A 97 -3.80 -0.29 -13.39
CA CYS A 97 -4.04 -1.59 -12.76
C CYS A 97 -2.83 -2.05 -11.93
N ALA A 98 -2.08 -1.10 -11.37
CA ALA A 98 -0.85 -1.33 -10.63
C ALA A 98 -1.10 -1.95 -9.25
N MET A 99 -2.36 -2.04 -8.80
CA MET A 99 -2.74 -2.65 -7.53
C MET A 99 -3.53 -3.96 -7.70
N LEU A 100 -3.58 -4.54 -8.91
CA LEU A 100 -4.16 -5.87 -9.13
C LEU A 100 -3.21 -7.00 -8.72
N THR A 101 -1.93 -6.92 -9.11
CA THR A 101 -0.91 -7.96 -8.87
C THR A 101 0.43 -7.37 -8.42
N TRP A 102 1.34 -8.19 -7.89
CA TRP A 102 2.66 -7.72 -7.49
C TRP A 102 3.52 -7.30 -8.69
N ASP A 103 4.13 -6.11 -8.64
CA ASP A 103 5.14 -5.70 -9.59
C ASP A 103 6.46 -6.47 -9.38
N HIS A 104 7.39 -6.39 -10.34
CA HIS A 104 8.66 -7.12 -10.26
C HIS A 104 9.54 -6.73 -9.07
N GLU A 105 9.49 -5.48 -8.61
CA GLU A 105 10.26 -5.06 -7.44
C GLU A 105 9.64 -5.62 -6.15
N ALA A 106 8.32 -5.58 -6.02
CA ALA A 106 7.60 -6.17 -4.90
C ALA A 106 7.81 -7.69 -4.85
N GLN A 107 7.76 -8.38 -5.99
CA GLN A 107 8.08 -9.81 -6.06
C GLN A 107 9.51 -10.09 -5.56
N ARG A 108 10.50 -9.25 -5.89
CA ARG A 108 11.86 -9.38 -5.35
C ARG A 108 11.91 -9.11 -3.84
N GLU A 109 11.27 -8.04 -3.38
CA GLU A 109 11.20 -7.67 -1.95
C GLU A 109 10.57 -8.79 -1.10
N LEU A 110 9.61 -9.51 -1.67
CA LEU A 110 8.89 -10.62 -1.04
C LEU A 110 9.54 -11.99 -1.26
N GLY A 111 10.58 -12.08 -2.11
CA GLY A 111 11.24 -13.35 -2.44
C GLY A 111 10.38 -14.29 -3.30
N LEU A 112 9.41 -13.73 -4.05
CA LEU A 112 8.53 -14.46 -4.96
C LEU A 112 9.15 -14.69 -6.35
N CYS A 113 10.20 -13.94 -6.70
CA CYS A 113 10.95 -14.23 -7.91
C CYS A 113 11.64 -15.59 -7.77
N ALA A 114 11.28 -16.53 -8.66
CA ALA A 114 12.01 -17.78 -8.79
C ALA A 114 13.50 -17.47 -8.98
N LEU A 115 14.36 -18.11 -8.18
CA LEU A 115 15.76 -18.26 -8.55
C LEU A 115 15.74 -18.92 -9.92
N VAL A 116 16.11 -18.18 -10.97
CA VAL A 116 16.56 -18.82 -12.19
C VAL A 116 17.85 -19.53 -11.81
N GLU A 117 17.74 -20.80 -11.41
CA GLU A 117 18.90 -21.68 -11.38
C GLU A 117 19.36 -21.78 -12.83
N GLU A 118 20.38 -21.00 -13.19
CA GLU A 118 21.11 -21.19 -14.43
C GLU A 118 21.73 -22.59 -14.38
N VAL A 119 21.26 -23.47 -15.27
CA VAL A 119 21.74 -24.85 -15.45
C VAL A 119 23.02 -24.85 -16.29
#